data_AF-A0A2R6WHW1-F1
#
_entry.id   AF-A0A2R6WHW1-F1
#
_cell.length_a   1.000
_cell.length_b   1.000
_cell.length_c   1.000
_cell.angle_alpha   90.00
_cell.angle_beta   90.00
_cell.angle_gamma   90.00
#
_symmetry.space_group_name_H-M   'P 1'
#
loop_
_entity.id
_entity.type
_entity.pdbx_description
1 polymer ?
#
loop_
_entity_poly.entity_id
_entity_poly.type
_entity_poly.pdbx_seq_one_letter_code
_entity_poly.pdbx_strand_id
1 'polypeptide(L)'
;MSTPQLIVTSGEEKKDTDPMNPGQLDKALPATRLLEKRRMVAQVQEALENQKIEFAQKEEILKKREETLRTKDLQLQESLIGFSKFLQENGVKKKRAEKKASDEIRLRLEKEAEISQLESQLVQLKHEKNATHADLERMMFYHKYLETVIETSEGFNEINDLLMRHATLQATNEDLKRHVESCSDSAEVVRTELQAYVKSSSNEILNLDNSISVSKQTLEKKKGETAATQLHMDSILHAAATKTLARSQVCMAAEYLFQRICKLSNISHFPYNNPLKQLDCVGDYISDLNHIIKAYKIKCIKKEHEAQRQREKEAQQQM
;
A
#
# COMPACT_ATOMS: atom_id res chain seq x y z
N MET A 1 -22.10 -95.80 -1.55
CA MET A 1 -21.30 -97.02 -1.79
C MET A 1 -21.64 -98.03 -0.70
N SER A 2 -22.04 -99.22 -1.14
CA SER A 2 -22.15 -100.49 -0.42
C SER A 2 -23.02 -100.60 0.83
N THR A 3 -24.29 -100.92 0.61
CA THR A 3 -24.93 -102.09 1.25
C THR A 3 -23.99 -103.31 1.22
N PRO A 4 -23.99 -104.14 2.27
CA PRO A 4 -24.42 -105.53 2.04
C PRO A 4 -25.22 -106.19 3.19
N GLN A 5 -26.26 -106.91 2.75
CA GLN A 5 -26.64 -108.30 3.06
C GLN A 5 -26.78 -108.72 4.54
N LEU A 6 -27.98 -108.97 5.09
CA LEU A 6 -28.89 -110.10 4.78
C LEU A 6 -28.14 -111.43 4.55
N ILE A 7 -27.97 -112.20 5.62
CA ILE A 7 -27.85 -113.65 5.55
C ILE A 7 -28.89 -114.25 6.50
N VAL A 8 -29.99 -114.65 5.86
CA VAL A 8 -30.97 -115.60 6.33
C VAL A 8 -30.45 -116.97 5.88
N THR A 9 -30.18 -117.85 6.83
CA THR A 9 -29.92 -119.28 6.64
C THR A 9 -30.49 -119.92 7.89
N SER A 10 -31.32 -120.95 7.90
CA SER A 10 -31.73 -121.96 6.93
C SER A 10 -32.89 -122.66 7.66
N GLY A 11 -34.09 -122.79 7.11
CA GLY A 11 -34.34 -123.89 6.18
C GLY A 11 -34.29 -125.25 6.91
N GLU A 12 -34.99 -125.40 8.03
CA GLU A 12 -35.28 -126.74 8.57
C GLU A 12 -36.38 -127.36 7.71
N GLU A 13 -35.97 -128.32 6.89
CA GLU A 13 -36.82 -129.26 6.18
C GLU A 13 -37.72 -129.98 7.20
N LYS A 14 -38.99 -129.57 7.24
CA LYS A 14 -40.07 -130.40 7.76
C LYS A 14 -40.16 -131.63 6.86
N LYS A 15 -39.70 -132.78 7.37
CA LYS A 15 -40.17 -134.07 6.87
C LYS A 15 -41.58 -134.28 7.38
N ASP A 16 -42.50 -134.25 6.44
CA ASP A 16 -43.84 -134.82 6.54
C ASP A 16 -43.77 -136.26 7.05
N THR A 17 -44.38 -136.50 8.20
CA THR A 17 -44.98 -137.78 8.54
C THR A 17 -46.34 -137.51 9.15
N ASP A 18 -47.33 -137.28 8.29
CA ASP A 18 -48.72 -137.66 8.55
C ASP A 18 -48.94 -139.07 7.96
N PRO A 19 -49.94 -139.85 8.39
CA PRO A 19 -50.58 -139.91 9.71
C PRO A 19 -50.69 -141.37 10.19
N MET A 20 -51.19 -141.62 11.41
CA MET A 20 -51.95 -142.86 11.62
C MET A 20 -53.27 -142.56 12.32
N ASN A 21 -54.26 -142.43 11.43
CA ASN A 21 -55.70 -142.38 11.60
C ASN A 21 -56.21 -143.57 12.46
N PRO A 22 -57.00 -143.32 13.54
CA PRO A 22 -57.45 -144.34 14.51
C PRO A 22 -58.64 -145.19 14.01
N GLY A 23 -58.60 -145.66 12.76
CA GLY A 23 -59.70 -146.36 12.08
C GLY A 23 -59.60 -147.89 11.98
N GLN A 24 -58.55 -148.52 12.51
CA GLN A 24 -58.40 -149.98 12.50
C GLN A 24 -58.00 -150.49 13.88
N LEU A 25 -58.85 -150.28 14.90
CA LEU A 25 -58.63 -150.87 16.23
C LEU A 25 -59.88 -151.55 16.80
N ASP A 26 -60.74 -152.09 15.93
CA ASP A 26 -61.87 -152.94 16.34
C ASP A 26 -61.51 -154.43 16.46
N LYS A 27 -60.21 -154.80 16.41
CA LYS A 27 -59.77 -156.21 16.50
C LYS A 27 -58.57 -156.50 17.41
N ALA A 28 -58.18 -155.60 18.34
CA ALA A 28 -57.06 -155.84 19.26
C ALA A 28 -57.38 -155.54 20.75
N LEU A 29 -56.79 -156.31 21.66
CA LEU A 29 -57.16 -156.46 23.09
C LEU A 29 -56.91 -155.23 23.99
N PRO A 30 -57.67 -155.05 25.10
CA PRO A 30 -57.64 -153.88 26.01
C PRO A 30 -56.26 -153.43 26.55
N ALA A 31 -55.27 -154.30 26.55
CA ALA A 31 -53.91 -153.97 26.97
C ALA A 31 -53.22 -152.96 26.03
N THR A 32 -53.53 -152.95 24.73
CA THR A 32 -52.90 -152.03 23.76
C THR A 32 -53.42 -150.60 23.86
N ARG A 33 -54.69 -150.39 24.26
CA ARG A 33 -55.30 -149.06 24.41
C ARG A 33 -54.73 -148.23 25.56
N LEU A 34 -54.44 -148.86 26.70
CA LEU A 34 -53.83 -148.18 27.85
C LEU A 34 -52.38 -147.77 27.54
N LEU A 35 -51.67 -148.63 26.80
CA LEU A 35 -50.32 -148.36 26.31
C LEU A 35 -50.31 -147.19 25.33
N GLU A 36 -51.27 -147.10 24.42
CA GLU A 36 -51.37 -145.99 23.47
C GLU A 36 -51.79 -144.67 24.13
N LYS A 37 -52.71 -144.65 25.11
CA LYS A 37 -53.05 -143.41 25.83
C LYS A 37 -51.88 -142.92 26.69
N ARG A 38 -51.12 -143.82 27.30
CA ARG A 38 -49.84 -143.47 27.98
C ARG A 38 -48.81 -142.94 26.99
N ARG A 39 -48.73 -143.51 25.78
CA ARG A 39 -47.88 -143.02 24.70
C ARG A 39 -48.29 -141.62 24.21
N MET A 40 -49.58 -141.32 24.11
CA MET A 40 -50.07 -139.99 23.74
C MET A 40 -49.85 -138.94 24.82
N VAL A 41 -50.08 -139.26 26.10
CA VAL A 41 -49.75 -138.35 27.21
C VAL A 41 -48.22 -138.14 27.29
N ALA A 42 -47.43 -139.18 27.05
CA ALA A 42 -45.97 -139.05 26.96
C ALA A 42 -45.56 -138.16 25.77
N GLN A 43 -46.18 -138.29 24.60
CA GLN A 43 -45.90 -137.44 23.43
C GLN A 43 -46.31 -135.97 23.64
N VAL A 44 -47.46 -135.70 24.26
CA VAL A 44 -47.89 -134.33 24.56
C VAL A 44 -47.01 -133.73 25.66
N GLN A 45 -46.62 -134.52 26.66
CA GLN A 45 -45.68 -134.10 27.70
C GLN A 45 -44.29 -133.82 27.10
N GLU A 46 -43.82 -134.67 26.19
CA GLU A 46 -42.58 -134.47 25.43
C GLU A 46 -42.66 -133.23 24.53
N ALA A 47 -43.77 -132.99 23.84
CA ALA A 47 -43.98 -131.79 23.03
C ALA A 47 -44.05 -130.51 23.88
N LEU A 48 -44.71 -130.55 25.04
CA LEU A 48 -44.77 -129.44 25.99
C LEU A 48 -43.38 -129.16 26.60
N GLU A 49 -42.63 -130.21 26.93
CA GLU A 49 -41.27 -130.08 27.44
C GLU A 49 -40.32 -129.53 26.36
N ASN A 50 -40.45 -130.00 25.12
CA ASN A 50 -39.72 -129.45 23.97
C ASN A 50 -40.08 -127.97 23.73
N GLN A 51 -41.36 -127.59 23.84
CA GLN A 51 -41.79 -126.20 23.69
C GLN A 51 -41.27 -125.31 24.83
N LYS A 52 -41.24 -125.81 26.07
CA LYS A 52 -40.61 -125.09 27.20
C LYS A 52 -39.12 -124.90 26.99
N ILE A 53 -38.43 -125.92 26.49
CA ILE A 53 -37.00 -125.83 26.14
C ILE A 53 -36.80 -124.79 25.02
N GLU A 54 -37.63 -124.79 23.98
CA GLU A 54 -37.54 -123.84 22.88
C GLU A 54 -37.83 -122.38 23.32
N PHE A 55 -38.83 -122.17 24.20
CA PHE A 55 -39.09 -120.86 24.79
C PHE A 55 -37.95 -120.41 25.70
N ALA A 56 -37.41 -121.29 26.54
CA ALA A 56 -36.25 -120.98 27.38
C ALA A 56 -35.02 -120.60 26.54
N GLN A 57 -34.78 -121.30 25.43
CA GLN A 57 -33.71 -120.96 24.48
C GLN A 57 -33.94 -119.59 23.82
N LYS A 58 -35.17 -119.29 23.36
CA LYS A 58 -35.51 -117.98 22.76
C LYS A 58 -35.40 -116.85 23.80
N GLU A 59 -35.83 -117.08 25.03
CA GLU A 59 -35.69 -116.14 26.13
C GLU A 59 -34.21 -115.88 26.44
N GLU A 60 -33.37 -116.93 26.45
CA GLU A 60 -31.93 -116.78 26.64
C GLU A 60 -31.27 -115.99 25.50
N ILE A 61 -31.67 -116.21 24.24
CA ILE A 61 -31.18 -115.45 23.08
C ILE A 61 -31.61 -113.98 23.15
N LEU A 62 -32.86 -113.70 23.50
CA LEU A 62 -33.37 -112.34 23.66
C LEU A 62 -32.67 -111.63 24.80
N LYS A 63 -32.45 -112.30 25.93
CA LYS A 63 -31.71 -111.76 27.07
C LYS A 63 -30.26 -111.45 26.71
N LYS A 64 -29.57 -112.35 26.00
CA LYS A 64 -28.23 -112.08 25.44
C LYS A 64 -28.26 -110.89 24.48
N ARG A 65 -29.28 -110.78 23.63
CA ARG A 65 -29.41 -109.65 22.68
C ARG A 65 -29.66 -108.33 23.41
N GLU A 66 -30.50 -108.33 24.44
CA GLU A 66 -30.74 -107.17 25.30
C GLU A 66 -29.46 -106.74 26.02
N GLU A 67 -28.72 -107.69 26.60
CA GLU A 67 -27.42 -107.43 27.22
C GLU A 67 -26.41 -106.84 26.23
N THR A 68 -26.33 -107.37 25.00
CA THR A 68 -25.44 -106.81 23.97
C THR A 68 -25.86 -105.41 23.53
N LEU A 69 -27.16 -105.13 23.40
CA LEU A 69 -27.66 -103.80 23.06
C LEU A 69 -27.39 -102.80 24.18
N ARG A 70 -27.62 -103.20 25.43
CA ARG A 70 -27.31 -102.39 26.61
C ARG A 70 -25.83 -102.06 26.70
N THR A 71 -24.97 -103.04 26.39
CA THR A 71 -23.52 -102.82 26.34
C THR A 71 -23.13 -101.82 25.25
N LYS A 72 -23.72 -101.95 24.04
CA LYS A 72 -23.47 -101.01 22.94
C LYS A 72 -23.99 -99.60 23.24
N ASP A 73 -25.15 -99.47 23.88
CA ASP A 73 -25.68 -98.17 24.28
C ASP A 73 -24.75 -97.49 25.30
N LEU A 74 -24.27 -98.24 26.30
CA LEU A 74 -23.30 -97.72 27.27
C LEU A 74 -22.00 -97.26 26.60
N GLN A 75 -21.47 -98.05 25.65
CA GLN A 75 -20.29 -97.67 24.87
C GLN A 75 -20.50 -96.40 24.04
N LEU A 76 -21.69 -96.23 23.45
CA LEU A 76 -22.04 -95.02 22.70
C LEU A 76 -22.14 -93.80 23.63
N GLN A 77 -22.76 -93.95 24.81
CA GLN A 77 -22.84 -92.89 25.81
C GLN A 77 -21.44 -92.48 26.31
N GLU A 78 -20.57 -93.44 26.62
CA GLU A 78 -19.17 -93.18 27.00
C GLU A 78 -18.40 -92.47 25.87
N SER A 79 -18.58 -92.92 24.63
CA SER A 79 -17.98 -92.29 23.45
C SER A 79 -18.46 -90.86 23.27
N LEU A 80 -19.77 -90.60 23.45
CA LEU A 80 -20.36 -89.27 23.34
C LEU A 80 -19.81 -88.31 24.41
N ILE A 81 -19.68 -88.78 25.66
CA ILE A 81 -19.03 -88.02 26.74
C ILE A 81 -17.57 -87.74 26.39
N GLY A 82 -16.85 -88.74 25.87
CA GLY A 82 -15.48 -88.59 25.40
C GLY A 82 -15.33 -87.54 24.29
N PHE A 83 -16.20 -87.58 23.28
CA PHE A 83 -16.22 -86.60 22.19
C PHE A 83 -16.60 -85.20 22.69
N SER A 84 -17.59 -85.08 23.57
CA SER A 84 -17.96 -83.79 24.17
C SER A 84 -16.79 -83.16 24.93
N LYS A 85 -16.10 -83.97 25.76
CA LYS A 85 -14.90 -83.53 26.49
C LYS A 85 -13.77 -83.14 25.53
N PHE A 86 -13.51 -83.95 24.51
CA PHE A 86 -12.51 -83.65 23.48
C PHE A 86 -12.81 -82.34 22.74
N LEU A 87 -14.06 -82.11 22.34
CA LEU A 87 -14.48 -80.87 21.69
C LEU A 87 -14.33 -79.66 22.62
N GLN A 88 -14.67 -79.80 23.90
CA GLN A 88 -14.47 -78.74 24.89
C GLN A 88 -12.99 -78.40 25.07
N GLU A 89 -12.14 -79.42 25.26
CA GLU A 89 -10.68 -79.23 25.41
C GLU A 89 -10.05 -78.64 24.14
N ASN A 90 -10.47 -79.10 22.95
CA ASN A 90 -10.00 -78.55 21.69
C ASN A 90 -10.45 -77.09 21.52
N GLY A 91 -11.70 -76.78 21.87
CA GLY A 91 -12.21 -75.42 21.89
C GLY A 91 -11.40 -74.49 22.80
N VAL A 92 -10.99 -74.96 23.98
CA VAL A 92 -10.09 -74.22 24.89
C VAL A 92 -8.71 -74.03 24.28
N LYS A 93 -8.12 -75.08 23.66
CA LYS A 93 -6.83 -75.00 22.97
C LYS A 93 -6.86 -74.01 21.81
N LYS A 94 -7.92 -74.04 20.99
CA LYS A 94 -8.17 -73.10 19.89
C LYS A 94 -8.26 -71.67 20.41
N LYS A 95 -9.11 -71.40 21.40
CA LYS A 95 -9.24 -70.05 22.00
C LYS A 95 -7.92 -69.55 22.59
N ARG A 96 -7.15 -70.42 23.25
CA ARG A 96 -5.83 -70.05 23.79
C ARG A 96 -4.84 -69.71 22.67
N ALA A 97 -4.81 -70.50 21.60
CA ALA A 97 -3.95 -70.25 20.44
C ALA A 97 -4.34 -68.95 19.70
N GLU A 98 -5.64 -68.73 19.49
CA GLU A 98 -6.18 -67.50 18.89
C GLU A 98 -5.85 -66.26 19.74
N LYS A 99 -6.03 -66.35 21.07
CA LYS A 99 -5.66 -65.26 21.97
C LYS A 99 -4.16 -64.97 21.91
N LYS A 100 -3.31 -66.01 21.97
CA LYS A 100 -1.85 -65.84 21.89
C LYS A 100 -1.42 -65.22 20.55
N ALA A 101 -2.01 -65.65 19.44
CA ALA A 101 -1.75 -65.05 18.13
C ALA A 101 -2.18 -63.58 18.06
N SER A 102 -3.36 -63.25 18.60
CA SER A 102 -3.85 -61.88 18.67
C SER A 102 -2.96 -60.98 19.54
N ASP A 103 -2.56 -61.45 20.72
CA ASP A 103 -1.66 -60.72 21.62
C ASP A 103 -0.27 -60.50 20.98
N GLU A 104 0.27 -61.50 20.26
CA GLU A 104 1.53 -61.39 19.54
C GLU A 104 1.45 -60.39 18.38
N ILE A 105 0.36 -60.41 17.60
CA ILE A 105 0.13 -59.45 16.51
C ILE A 105 0.04 -58.03 17.09
N ARG A 106 -0.70 -57.83 18.18
CA ARG A 106 -0.80 -56.52 18.84
C ARG A 106 0.57 -56.03 19.29
N LEU A 107 1.34 -56.88 19.99
CA LEU A 107 2.68 -56.53 20.46
C LEU A 107 3.63 -56.19 19.29
N ARG A 108 3.56 -56.96 18.20
CA ARG A 108 4.36 -56.68 17.00
C ARG A 108 4.03 -55.32 16.41
N LEU A 109 2.75 -54.98 16.26
CA LEU A 109 2.30 -53.69 15.73
C LEU A 109 2.73 -52.51 16.63
N GLU A 110 2.62 -52.67 17.95
CA GLU A 110 3.10 -51.66 18.91
C GLU A 110 4.61 -51.43 18.75
N LYS A 111 5.39 -52.51 18.58
CA LYS A 111 6.84 -52.42 18.39
C LYS A 111 7.24 -51.87 17.02
N GLU A 112 6.53 -52.22 15.95
CA GLU A 112 6.74 -51.65 14.61
C GLU A 112 6.47 -50.13 14.60
N ALA A 113 5.45 -49.67 15.33
CA ALA A 113 5.17 -48.25 15.49
C ALA A 113 6.28 -47.54 16.29
N GLU A 114 6.74 -48.14 17.39
CA GLU A 114 7.84 -47.60 18.20
C GLU A 114 9.15 -47.51 17.39
N ILE A 115 9.47 -48.55 16.62
CA ILE A 115 10.64 -48.55 15.71
C ILE A 115 10.52 -47.42 14.69
N SER A 116 9.36 -47.29 14.03
CA SER A 116 9.13 -46.25 13.02
C SER A 116 9.29 -44.84 13.62
N GLN A 117 8.80 -44.63 14.84
CA GLN A 117 8.96 -43.36 15.55
C GLN A 117 10.43 -43.08 15.88
N LEU A 118 11.16 -44.07 16.42
CA LEU A 118 12.57 -43.93 16.78
C LEU A 118 13.45 -43.71 15.54
N GLU A 119 13.17 -44.39 14.43
CA GLU A 119 13.87 -44.19 13.16
C GLU A 119 13.70 -42.76 12.64
N SER A 120 12.47 -42.22 12.70
CA SER A 120 12.20 -40.83 12.33
C SER A 120 12.97 -39.84 13.20
N GLN A 121 12.97 -40.04 14.53
CA GLN A 121 13.74 -39.20 15.46
C GLN A 121 15.25 -39.28 15.20
N LEU A 122 15.76 -40.48 14.91
CA LEU A 122 17.17 -40.70 14.60
C LEU A 122 17.58 -39.94 13.33
N VAL A 123 16.74 -39.96 12.29
CA VAL A 123 16.98 -39.20 11.05
C VAL A 123 16.99 -37.69 11.33
N GLN A 124 16.04 -37.18 12.11
CA GLN A 124 15.99 -35.76 12.49
C GLN A 124 17.25 -35.34 13.26
N LEU A 125 17.62 -36.09 14.30
CA LEU A 125 18.81 -35.82 15.10
C LEU A 125 20.10 -35.90 14.27
N LYS A 126 20.19 -36.83 13.32
CA LYS A 126 21.32 -36.89 12.39
C LYS A 126 21.38 -35.65 11.50
N HIS A 127 20.23 -35.17 11.02
CA HIS A 127 20.18 -33.96 10.21
C HIS A 127 20.62 -32.74 11.02
N GLU A 128 20.09 -32.54 12.23
CA GLU A 128 20.48 -31.46 13.14
C GLU A 128 21.97 -31.51 13.49
N LYS A 129 22.49 -32.71 13.80
CA LYS A 129 23.92 -32.91 14.05
C LYS A 129 24.77 -32.51 12.85
N ASN A 130 24.37 -32.91 11.64
CA ASN A 130 25.13 -32.59 10.43
C ASN A 130 25.07 -31.08 10.11
N ALA A 131 23.91 -30.45 10.29
CA ALA A 131 23.75 -29.01 10.11
C ALA A 131 24.61 -28.22 11.10
N THR A 132 24.51 -28.52 12.39
CA THR A 132 25.32 -27.88 13.44
C THR A 132 26.82 -28.13 13.25
N HIS A 133 27.21 -29.31 12.79
CA HIS A 133 28.61 -29.59 12.46
C HIS A 133 29.11 -28.76 11.29
N ALA A 134 28.32 -28.65 10.21
CA ALA A 134 28.67 -27.80 9.07
C ALA A 134 28.76 -26.32 9.47
N ASP A 135 27.90 -25.86 10.38
CA ASP A 135 27.96 -24.50 10.92
C ASP A 135 29.24 -24.28 11.73
N LEU A 136 29.60 -25.25 12.57
CA LEU A 136 30.83 -25.23 13.35
C LEU A 136 32.07 -25.20 12.46
N GLU A 137 32.12 -26.02 11.40
CA GLU A 137 33.25 -26.01 10.46
C GLU A 137 33.41 -24.63 9.78
N ARG A 138 32.31 -23.99 9.39
CA ARG A 138 32.34 -22.62 8.84
C ARG A 138 32.84 -21.63 9.89
N MET A 139 32.36 -21.70 11.13
CA MET A 139 32.78 -20.82 12.22
C MET A 139 34.25 -21.03 12.60
N MET A 140 34.76 -22.26 12.52
CA MET A 140 36.17 -22.58 12.77
C MET A 140 37.11 -21.87 11.79
N PHE A 141 36.71 -21.72 10.52
CA PHE A 141 37.50 -20.95 9.55
C PHE A 141 37.65 -19.49 10.00
N TYR A 142 36.55 -18.84 10.39
CA TYR A 142 36.59 -17.47 10.90
C TYR A 142 37.34 -17.35 12.21
N HIS A 143 37.20 -18.33 13.11
CA HIS A 143 37.94 -18.37 14.36
C HIS A 143 39.46 -18.41 14.12
N LYS A 144 39.94 -19.32 13.28
CA LYS A 144 41.37 -19.42 12.91
C LYS A 144 41.89 -18.15 12.25
N TYR A 145 41.07 -17.52 11.41
CA TYR A 145 41.41 -16.23 10.83
C TYR A 145 41.58 -15.16 11.93
N LEU A 146 40.65 -15.07 12.89
CA LEU A 146 40.74 -14.11 14.00
C LEU A 146 41.92 -14.40 14.93
N GLU A 147 42.26 -15.67 15.17
CA GLU A 147 43.50 -16.06 15.86
C GLU A 147 44.73 -15.50 15.14
N THR A 148 44.81 -15.67 13.80
CA THR A 148 45.91 -15.13 12.98
C THR A 148 45.98 -13.60 13.05
N VAL A 149 44.83 -12.92 13.08
CA VAL A 149 44.76 -11.46 13.21
C VAL A 149 45.32 -11.03 14.57
N ILE A 150 44.98 -11.72 15.65
CA ILE A 150 45.54 -11.45 16.99
C ILE A 150 47.05 -11.66 17.01
N GLU A 151 47.53 -12.76 16.44
CA GLU A 151 48.98 -13.04 16.36
C GLU A 151 49.76 -11.94 15.63
N THR A 152 49.12 -11.28 14.65
CA THR A 152 49.74 -10.23 13.85
C THR A 152 49.54 -8.83 14.46
N SER A 153 48.46 -8.61 15.20
CA SER A 153 48.11 -7.30 15.74
C SER A 153 48.64 -7.11 17.15
N GLU A 154 49.40 -6.05 17.39
CA GLU A 154 49.80 -5.66 18.73
C GLU A 154 48.62 -4.98 19.46
N GLY A 155 48.25 -5.48 20.65
CA GLY A 155 47.30 -4.81 21.55
C GLY A 155 45.97 -5.53 21.84
N PHE A 156 45.73 -6.71 21.25
CA PHE A 156 44.59 -7.56 21.58
C PHE A 156 45.10 -8.92 22.06
N ASN A 157 44.54 -9.45 23.16
CA ASN A 157 44.92 -10.76 23.70
C ASN A 157 43.84 -11.81 23.41
N GLU A 158 42.57 -11.39 23.35
CA GLU A 158 41.44 -12.26 23.06
C GLU A 158 40.67 -11.81 21.80
N ILE A 159 40.07 -12.77 21.08
CA ILE A 159 39.21 -12.50 19.93
C ILE A 159 38.04 -11.62 20.33
N ASN A 160 37.51 -11.81 21.52
CA ASN A 160 36.41 -11.02 22.03
C ASN A 160 36.79 -9.53 22.16
N ASP A 161 38.01 -9.22 22.61
CA ASP A 161 38.49 -7.84 22.72
C ASP A 161 38.48 -7.14 21.35
N LEU A 162 38.97 -7.84 20.33
CA LEU A 162 38.98 -7.37 18.95
C LEU A 162 37.55 -7.14 18.42
N LEU A 163 36.64 -8.09 18.66
CA LEU A 163 35.24 -7.99 18.23
C LEU A 163 34.51 -6.84 18.91
N MET A 164 34.71 -6.65 20.23
CA MET A 164 34.12 -5.55 20.98
C MET A 164 34.66 -4.19 20.51
N ARG A 165 35.96 -4.12 20.23
CA ARG A 165 36.56 -2.91 19.66
C ARG A 165 36.00 -2.62 18.26
N HIS A 166 35.92 -3.64 17.40
CA HIS A 166 35.32 -3.51 16.07
C HIS A 166 33.87 -3.04 16.17
N ALA A 167 33.05 -3.65 17.03
CA ALA A 167 31.65 -3.26 17.22
C ALA A 167 31.52 -1.79 17.66
N THR A 168 32.39 -1.34 18.58
CA THR A 168 32.42 0.06 19.01
C THR A 168 32.83 1.00 17.87
N LEU A 169 33.86 0.64 17.10
CA LEU A 169 34.31 1.42 15.95
C LEU A 169 33.26 1.47 14.83
N GLN A 170 32.56 0.36 14.60
CA GLN A 170 31.48 0.30 13.64
C GLN A 170 30.32 1.22 14.07
N ALA A 171 29.87 1.12 15.32
CA ALA A 171 28.80 1.96 15.84
C ALA A 171 29.15 3.46 15.77
N THR A 172 30.37 3.83 16.20
CA THR A 172 30.84 5.22 16.12
C THR A 172 31.00 5.73 14.69
N ASN A 173 31.42 4.87 13.74
CA ASN A 173 31.48 5.23 12.33
C ASN A 173 30.08 5.43 11.73
N GLU A 174 29.11 4.58 12.09
CA GLU A 174 27.72 4.75 11.70
C GLU A 174 27.11 6.06 12.25
N ASP A 175 27.38 6.39 13.51
CA ASP A 175 26.98 7.67 14.12
C ASP A 175 27.63 8.85 13.38
N LEU A 176 28.93 8.78 13.08
CA LEU A 176 29.66 9.84 12.40
C LEU A 176 29.14 10.05 10.97
N LYS A 177 28.85 8.97 10.24
CA LYS A 177 28.24 9.05 8.90
C LYS A 177 26.88 9.75 8.94
N ARG A 178 26.01 9.34 9.88
CA ARG A 178 24.71 10.00 10.09
C ARG A 178 24.86 11.49 10.42
N HIS A 179 25.83 11.84 11.26
CA HIS A 179 26.10 13.22 11.61
C HIS A 179 26.59 14.04 10.41
N VAL A 180 27.50 13.48 9.60
CA VAL A 180 27.99 14.13 8.38
C VAL A 180 26.86 14.35 7.37
N GLU A 181 25.99 13.36 7.17
CA GLU A 181 24.80 13.49 6.32
C GLU A 181 23.89 14.62 6.81
N SER A 182 23.56 14.64 8.10
CA SER A 182 22.70 15.68 8.69
C SER A 182 23.32 17.08 8.60
N CYS A 183 24.63 17.21 8.81
CA CYS A 183 25.34 18.48 8.63
C CYS A 183 25.33 18.93 7.16
N SER A 184 25.53 17.99 6.22
CA SER A 184 25.48 18.27 4.79
C SER A 184 24.10 18.77 4.37
N ASP A 185 23.04 18.11 4.83
CA ASP A 185 21.65 18.52 4.56
C ASP A 185 21.37 19.91 5.12
N SER A 186 21.79 20.18 6.35
CA SER A 186 21.62 21.49 6.99
C SER A 186 22.40 22.59 6.25
N ALA A 187 23.61 22.31 5.81
CA ALA A 187 24.42 23.23 5.02
C ALA A 187 23.78 23.52 3.65
N GLU A 188 23.20 22.50 3.02
CA GLU A 188 22.48 22.66 1.75
C GLU A 188 21.23 23.53 1.91
N VAL A 189 20.45 23.35 2.98
CA VAL A 189 19.32 24.22 3.31
C VAL A 189 19.78 25.68 3.43
N VAL A 190 20.79 25.95 4.27
CA VAL A 190 21.31 27.32 4.44
C VAL A 190 21.85 27.89 3.13
N ARG A 191 22.51 27.07 2.30
CA ARG A 191 23.00 27.49 0.98
C ARG A 191 21.86 27.90 0.05
N THR A 192 20.77 27.13 0.02
CA THR A 192 19.59 27.46 -0.79
C THR A 192 18.88 28.71 -0.30
N GLU A 193 18.75 28.89 1.02
CA GLU A 193 18.16 30.10 1.62
C GLU A 193 18.99 31.35 1.30
N LEU A 194 20.31 31.26 1.43
CA LEU A 194 21.22 32.35 1.06
C LEU A 194 21.10 32.71 -0.42
N GLN A 195 21.06 31.71 -1.30
CA GLN A 195 20.90 31.94 -2.73
C GLN A 195 19.56 32.64 -3.05
N ALA A 196 18.48 32.23 -2.39
CA ALA A 196 17.17 32.88 -2.53
C ALA A 196 17.19 34.32 -2.04
N TYR A 197 17.81 34.58 -0.87
CA TYR A 197 17.97 35.92 -0.31
C TYR A 197 18.76 36.84 -1.24
N VAL A 198 19.92 36.39 -1.72
CA VAL A 198 20.77 37.16 -2.65
C VAL A 198 19.99 37.49 -3.92
N LYS A 199 19.25 36.54 -4.49
CA LYS A 199 18.41 36.78 -5.68
C LYS A 199 17.31 37.80 -5.39
N SER A 200 16.63 37.70 -4.26
CA SER A 200 15.58 38.64 -3.86
C SER A 200 16.14 40.05 -3.67
N SER A 201 17.26 40.20 -2.97
CA SER A 201 17.91 41.49 -2.75
C SER A 201 18.42 42.10 -4.07
N SER A 202 19.01 41.29 -4.96
CA SER A 202 19.41 41.76 -6.29
C SER A 202 18.22 42.26 -7.11
N ASN A 203 17.06 41.60 -7.04
CA ASN A 203 15.85 42.06 -7.70
C ASN A 203 15.33 43.37 -7.09
N GLU A 204 15.40 43.52 -5.76
CA GLU A 204 15.02 44.75 -5.07
C GLU A 204 15.90 45.92 -5.48
N ILE A 205 17.23 45.72 -5.55
CA ILE A 205 18.18 46.73 -6.04
C ILE A 205 17.81 47.16 -7.46
N LEU A 206 17.55 46.22 -8.37
CA LEU A 206 17.13 46.54 -9.74
C LEU A 206 15.82 47.33 -9.79
N ASN A 207 14.85 47.00 -8.93
CA ASN A 207 13.59 47.74 -8.84
C ASN A 207 13.79 49.17 -8.32
N LEU A 208 14.67 49.36 -7.33
CA LEU A 208 15.04 50.67 -6.82
C LEU A 208 15.79 51.50 -7.87
N ASP A 209 16.74 50.91 -8.59
CA ASP A 209 17.48 51.58 -9.67
C ASP A 209 16.56 52.03 -10.81
N ASN A 210 15.59 51.19 -11.17
CA ASN A 210 14.54 51.55 -12.13
C ASN A 210 13.70 52.73 -11.61
N SER A 211 13.30 52.70 -10.34
CA SER A 211 12.53 53.78 -9.70
C SER A 211 13.30 55.11 -9.63
N ILE A 212 14.60 55.04 -9.32
CA ILE A 212 15.51 56.19 -9.34
C ILE A 212 15.60 56.75 -10.76
N SER A 213 15.74 55.90 -11.76
CA SER A 213 15.83 56.33 -13.17
C SER A 213 14.57 57.06 -13.64
N VAL A 214 13.38 56.52 -13.31
CA VAL A 214 12.09 57.17 -13.60
C VAL A 214 11.97 58.51 -12.88
N SER A 215 12.38 58.57 -11.60
CA SER A 215 12.35 59.80 -10.81
C SER A 215 13.29 60.86 -11.37
N LYS A 216 14.50 60.49 -11.79
CA LYS A 216 15.48 61.37 -12.47
C LYS A 216 14.93 61.91 -13.79
N GLN A 217 14.34 61.05 -14.62
CA GLN A 217 13.72 61.47 -15.88
C GLN A 217 12.59 62.47 -15.65
N THR A 218 11.75 62.23 -14.64
CA THR A 218 10.65 63.13 -14.28
C THR A 218 11.18 64.48 -13.78
N LEU A 219 12.24 64.46 -12.95
CA LEU A 219 12.88 65.68 -12.46
C LEU A 219 13.46 66.51 -13.60
N GLU A 220 14.21 65.90 -14.53
CA GLU A 220 14.79 66.60 -15.67
C GLU A 220 13.71 67.16 -16.60
N LYS A 221 12.61 66.42 -16.82
CA LYS A 221 11.44 66.93 -17.55
C LYS A 221 10.87 68.18 -16.87
N LYS A 222 10.66 68.14 -15.54
CA LYS A 222 10.13 69.26 -14.78
C LYS A 222 11.06 70.47 -14.78
N LYS A 223 12.38 70.26 -14.63
CA LYS A 223 13.38 71.33 -14.77
C LYS A 223 13.32 71.98 -16.16
N GLY A 224 13.21 71.18 -17.22
CA GLY A 224 13.06 71.67 -18.59
C GLY A 224 11.80 72.53 -18.76
N GLU A 225 10.65 72.05 -18.25
CA GLU A 225 9.39 72.81 -18.24
C GLU A 225 9.55 74.15 -17.48
N THR A 226 10.14 74.12 -16.28
CA THR A 226 10.38 75.34 -15.50
C THR A 226 11.29 76.33 -16.23
N ALA A 227 12.40 75.87 -16.81
CA ALA A 227 13.32 76.72 -17.57
C ALA A 227 12.62 77.37 -18.78
N ALA A 228 11.78 76.63 -19.51
CA ALA A 228 10.99 77.17 -20.61
C ALA A 228 10.00 78.26 -20.13
N THR A 229 9.31 78.03 -19.02
CA THR A 229 8.41 79.04 -18.44
C THR A 229 9.15 80.28 -17.95
N GLN A 230 10.36 80.12 -17.39
CA GLN A 230 11.20 81.22 -16.95
C GLN A 230 11.64 82.08 -18.14
N LEU A 231 12.12 81.46 -19.22
CA LEU A 231 12.49 82.19 -20.45
C LEU A 231 11.30 82.97 -21.03
N HIS A 232 10.10 82.37 -21.01
CA HIS A 232 8.89 83.05 -21.45
C HIS A 232 8.56 84.27 -20.56
N MET A 233 8.65 84.11 -19.23
CA MET A 233 8.44 85.21 -18.28
C MET A 233 9.47 86.33 -18.48
N ASP A 234 10.75 86.00 -18.63
CA ASP A 234 11.82 86.97 -18.87
C ASP A 234 11.59 87.75 -20.17
N SER A 235 11.12 87.08 -21.23
CA SER A 235 10.74 87.74 -22.48
C SER A 235 9.57 88.72 -22.28
N ILE A 236 8.55 88.35 -21.50
CA ILE A 236 7.42 89.24 -21.18
C ILE A 236 7.90 90.43 -20.35
N LEU A 237 8.70 90.19 -19.32
CA LEU A 237 9.26 91.24 -18.47
C LEU A 237 10.13 92.21 -19.26
N HIS A 238 10.99 91.70 -20.15
CA HIS A 238 11.79 92.53 -21.04
C HIS A 238 10.90 93.36 -21.99
N ALA A 239 9.87 92.76 -22.58
CA ALA A 239 8.91 93.48 -23.41
C ALA A 239 8.12 94.54 -22.62
N ALA A 240 7.77 94.28 -21.37
CA ALA A 240 7.12 95.25 -20.48
C ALA A 240 8.06 96.39 -20.09
N ALA A 241 9.32 96.10 -19.80
CA ALA A 241 10.35 97.09 -19.47
C ALA A 241 10.62 98.03 -20.65
N THR A 242 10.79 97.49 -21.87
CA THR A 242 10.99 98.31 -23.08
C THR A 242 9.78 99.21 -23.36
N LYS A 243 8.55 98.69 -23.24
CA LYS A 243 7.33 99.51 -23.36
C LYS A 243 7.23 100.59 -22.28
N THR A 244 7.59 100.27 -21.05
CA THR A 244 7.58 101.23 -19.92
C THR A 244 8.61 102.33 -20.13
N LEU A 245 9.80 101.98 -20.62
CA LEU A 245 10.85 102.94 -20.99
C LEU A 245 10.40 103.84 -22.15
N ALA A 246 9.82 103.27 -23.21
CA ALA A 246 9.30 104.05 -24.32
C ALA A 246 8.21 105.03 -23.85
N ARG A 247 7.29 104.57 -22.99
CA ARG A 247 6.28 105.42 -22.35
C ARG A 247 6.94 106.55 -21.54
N SER A 248 7.93 106.26 -20.69
CA SER A 248 8.57 107.29 -19.87
C SER A 248 9.32 108.32 -20.72
N GLN A 249 10.01 107.88 -21.78
CA GLN A 249 10.66 108.76 -22.75
C GLN A 249 9.67 109.70 -23.45
N VAL A 250 8.51 109.18 -23.90
CA VAL A 250 7.45 110.00 -24.50
C VAL A 250 6.89 111.02 -23.49
N CYS A 251 6.62 110.59 -22.26
CA CYS A 251 6.14 111.50 -21.20
C CYS A 251 7.15 112.61 -20.92
N MET A 252 8.44 112.29 -20.79
CA MET A 252 9.48 113.29 -20.56
C MET A 252 9.60 114.25 -21.74
N ALA A 253 9.60 113.75 -22.98
CA ALA A 253 9.66 114.59 -24.18
C ALA A 253 8.46 115.55 -24.25
N ALA A 254 7.25 115.07 -23.96
CA ALA A 254 6.04 115.89 -23.85
C ALA A 254 6.20 116.99 -22.79
N GLU A 255 6.71 116.64 -21.61
CA GLU A 255 6.95 117.58 -20.52
C GLU A 255 8.02 118.63 -20.89
N TYR A 256 9.13 118.22 -21.49
CA TYR A 256 10.18 119.12 -21.96
C TYR A 256 9.66 120.12 -23.00
N LEU A 257 8.87 119.65 -23.98
CA LEU A 257 8.26 120.50 -25.00
C LEU A 257 7.27 121.50 -24.37
N PHE A 258 6.42 121.03 -23.46
CA PHE A 258 5.47 121.86 -22.74
C PHE A 258 6.17 122.93 -21.89
N GLN A 259 7.18 122.55 -21.09
CA GLN A 259 7.98 123.50 -20.30
C GLN A 259 8.67 124.53 -21.20
N ARG A 260 9.16 124.14 -22.37
CA ARG A 260 9.76 125.06 -23.34
C ARG A 260 8.75 126.08 -23.85
N ILE A 261 7.52 125.67 -24.13
CA ILE A 261 6.45 126.56 -24.56
C ILE A 261 6.03 127.49 -23.43
N CYS A 262 5.86 126.97 -22.21
CA CYS A 262 5.57 127.79 -21.04
C CYS A 262 6.62 128.88 -20.77
N LYS A 263 7.87 128.68 -21.21
CA LYS A 263 8.93 129.71 -21.13
C LYS A 263 8.87 130.75 -22.24
N LEU A 264 8.30 130.41 -23.40
CA LEU A 264 8.28 131.28 -24.59
C LEU A 264 6.97 132.03 -24.76
N SER A 265 5.89 131.56 -24.13
CA SER A 265 4.60 132.24 -24.14
C SER A 265 4.52 133.28 -23.02
N ASN A 266 3.85 134.40 -23.30
CA ASN A 266 3.52 135.42 -22.29
C ASN A 266 2.18 135.12 -21.58
N ILE A 267 1.64 133.92 -21.73
CA ILE A 267 0.34 133.49 -21.19
C ILE A 267 0.61 132.51 -20.04
N SER A 268 -0.10 132.69 -18.92
CA SER A 268 0.01 131.76 -17.79
C SER A 268 -0.56 130.39 -18.17
N HIS A 269 0.27 129.35 -18.09
CA HIS A 269 -0.14 127.97 -18.35
C HIS A 269 -0.33 127.21 -17.04
N PHE A 270 -1.39 126.39 -16.98
CA PHE A 270 -1.64 125.52 -15.83
C PHE A 270 -0.66 124.33 -15.82
N PRO A 271 -0.09 123.92 -14.67
CA PRO A 271 0.83 122.79 -14.60
C PRO A 271 0.07 121.46 -14.78
N TYR A 272 -0.04 121.00 -16.02
CA TYR A 272 -0.63 119.70 -16.33
C TYR A 272 0.38 118.58 -16.04
N ASN A 273 -0.02 117.58 -15.27
CA ASN A 273 0.77 116.35 -15.04
C ASN A 273 0.46 115.23 -16.06
N ASN A 274 -0.50 115.45 -16.95
CA ASN A 274 -0.86 114.48 -17.99
C ASN A 274 -0.15 114.84 -19.30
N PRO A 275 0.69 113.95 -19.86
CA PRO A 275 1.49 114.23 -21.05
C PRO A 275 0.65 114.47 -22.31
N LEU A 276 -0.55 113.89 -22.41
CA LEU A 276 -1.45 114.15 -23.54
C LEU A 276 -1.95 115.60 -23.51
N LYS A 277 -2.41 116.06 -22.34
CA LYS A 277 -2.86 117.45 -22.17
C LYS A 277 -1.72 118.45 -22.35
N GLN A 278 -0.51 118.09 -21.92
CA GLN A 278 0.70 118.89 -22.20
C GLN A 278 0.91 119.02 -23.72
N LEU A 279 0.86 117.92 -24.48
CA LEU A 279 1.01 117.92 -25.93
C LEU A 279 -0.10 118.66 -26.66
N ASP A 280 -1.36 118.61 -26.19
CA ASP A 280 -2.46 119.39 -26.76
C ASP A 280 -2.16 120.90 -26.67
N CYS A 281 -1.73 121.38 -25.49
CA CYS A 281 -1.30 122.78 -25.33
C CYS A 281 -0.09 123.14 -26.20
N VAL A 282 0.86 122.21 -26.36
CA VAL A 282 2.00 122.39 -27.29
C VAL A 282 1.50 122.54 -28.73
N GLY A 283 0.55 121.70 -29.14
CA GLY A 283 -0.08 121.72 -30.45
C GLY A 283 -0.80 123.03 -30.73
N ASP A 284 -1.62 123.50 -29.78
CA ASP A 284 -2.35 124.77 -29.87
C ASP A 284 -1.39 125.95 -30.06
N TYR A 285 -0.34 126.03 -29.24
CA TYR A 285 0.66 127.11 -29.33
C TYR A 285 1.43 127.11 -30.66
N ILE A 286 1.83 125.93 -31.16
CA ILE A 286 2.50 125.81 -32.46
C ILE A 286 1.55 126.18 -33.60
N SER A 287 0.27 125.81 -33.50
CA SER A 287 -0.76 126.19 -34.47
C SER A 287 -0.93 127.71 -34.50
N ASP A 288 -1.02 128.35 -33.34
CA ASP A 288 -1.09 129.82 -33.22
C ASP A 288 0.13 130.50 -33.81
N LEU A 289 1.35 130.03 -33.51
CA LEU A 289 2.58 130.54 -34.12
C LEU A 289 2.56 130.38 -35.64
N ASN A 290 2.09 129.24 -36.15
CA ASN A 290 1.96 129.02 -37.59
C ASN A 290 0.93 129.97 -38.22
N HIS A 291 -0.19 130.23 -37.54
CA HIS A 291 -1.17 131.23 -37.97
C HIS A 291 -0.56 132.63 -38.00
N ILE A 292 0.23 133.02 -36.97
CA ILE A 292 0.95 134.30 -36.93
C ILE A 292 1.97 134.40 -38.05
N ILE A 293 2.78 133.37 -38.29
CA ILE A 293 3.77 133.34 -39.37
C ILE A 293 3.09 133.43 -40.74
N LYS A 294 2.00 132.68 -40.96
CA LYS A 294 1.20 132.77 -42.19
C LYS A 294 0.63 134.18 -42.37
N ALA A 295 0.06 134.76 -41.31
CA ALA A 295 -0.45 136.13 -41.35
C ALA A 295 0.65 137.16 -41.63
N TYR A 296 1.84 136.99 -41.04
CA TYR A 296 3.01 137.84 -41.29
C TYR A 296 3.52 137.71 -42.73
N LYS A 297 3.62 136.49 -43.27
CA LYS A 297 3.96 136.26 -44.69
C LYS A 297 2.94 136.93 -45.62
N ILE A 298 1.65 136.81 -45.34
CA ILE A 298 0.59 137.51 -46.10
C ILE A 298 0.77 139.04 -45.99
N LYS A 299 1.17 139.56 -44.84
CA LYS A 299 1.45 140.99 -44.62
C LYS A 299 2.71 141.46 -45.36
N CYS A 300 3.77 140.66 -45.43
CA CYS A 300 4.97 140.93 -46.22
C CYS A 300 4.68 140.94 -47.71
N ILE A 301 3.90 139.97 -48.21
CA ILE A 301 3.45 139.94 -49.60
C ILE A 301 2.61 141.19 -49.93
N LYS A 302 1.73 141.62 -49.01
CA LYS A 302 0.98 142.88 -49.17
C LYS A 302 1.90 144.11 -49.17
N LYS A 303 2.92 144.17 -48.32
CA LYS A 303 3.94 145.23 -48.32
C LYS A 303 4.80 145.24 -49.58
N GLU A 304 5.15 144.09 -50.13
CA GLU A 304 5.85 143.99 -51.43
C GLU A 304 4.96 144.48 -52.57
N HIS A 305 3.67 144.11 -52.58
CA HIS A 305 2.70 144.63 -53.55
C HIS A 305 2.43 146.14 -53.40
N GLU A 306 2.46 146.69 -52.18
CA GLU A 306 2.34 148.13 -51.93
C GLU A 306 3.62 148.87 -52.35
N ALA A 307 4.80 148.31 -52.09
CA ALA A 307 6.09 148.85 -52.55
C ALA A 307 6.23 148.79 -54.09
N GLN A 308 5.67 147.76 -54.75
CA GLN A 308 5.57 147.70 -56.21
C GLN A 308 4.64 148.78 -56.76
N ARG A 309 3.47 149.01 -56.14
CA ARG A 309 2.58 150.12 -56.51
C ARG A 309 3.19 151.50 -56.25
N GLN A 310 4.03 151.65 -55.22
CA GLN A 310 4.73 152.91 -54.94
C GLN A 310 5.83 153.18 -55.97
N ARG A 311 6.59 152.14 -56.39
CA ARG A 311 7.57 152.23 -57.49
C ARG A 311 6.91 152.51 -58.85
N GLU A 312 5.72 151.96 -59.10
CA GLU A 312 4.94 152.29 -60.31
C GLU A 312 4.40 153.73 -60.29
N LYS A 313 4.05 154.28 -59.11
CA LYS A 313 3.64 155.68 -58.95
C LYS A 313 4.81 156.67 -59.06
N GLU A 314 5.98 156.33 -58.54
CA GLU A 314 7.20 157.14 -58.65
C GLU A 314 7.75 157.14 -60.09
N ALA A 315 7.58 156.04 -60.84
CA ALA A 315 7.88 155.98 -62.28
C ALA A 315 6.92 156.79 -63.15
N GLN A 316 5.68 157.06 -62.69
CA GLN A 316 4.70 157.90 -63.39
C GLN A 316 4.83 159.40 -63.08
N GLN A 317 5.61 159.81 -62.07
CA GLN A 317 5.87 161.22 -61.73
C GLN A 317 7.14 161.81 -62.39
N GLN A 318 7.83 161.03 -63.23
CA GLN A 318 9.00 161.47 -64.02
C GLN A 318 8.75 161.46 -65.54
N MET A 319 7.49 161.44 -65.99
CA MET A 319 7.06 161.81 -67.35
C MET A 319 6.04 162.95 -67.27
#